data_AF-A0A3M1KQE6-F1
#
_entry.id   AF-A0A3M1KQE6-F1
#
_cell.length_a   1.000
_cell.length_b   1.000
_cell.length_c   1.000
_cell.angle_alpha   90.00
_cell.angle_beta   90.00
_cell.angle_gamma   90.00
#
_symmetry.space_group_name_H-M   'P 1'
#
loop_
_entity.id
_entity.type
_entity.pdbx_description
1 polymer ?
#
loop_
_entity_poly.entity_id
_entity_poly.type
_entity_poly.pdbx_seq_one_letter_code
_entity_poly.pdbx_strand_id
1 'polypeptide(L)'
;YSLQKLLEKELVSIVGRSDGPGRPLLYGTSEKFMDYFGLKSLRDLPKPKDFKEPDSSIGEQAPIEEEVEAPVSPATPSDNAKDHDAEG
;
A
#
# COMPACT_ATOMS: atom_id res chain seq x y z
N TYR A 1 3.94 -8.54 15.15
CA TYR A 1 2.87 -9.52 15.46
C TYR A 1 1.44 -8.98 15.30
N SER A 2 1.20 -7.94 14.49
CA SER A 2 -0.13 -7.30 14.46
C SER A 2 -1.17 -8.14 13.73
N LEU A 3 -0.83 -8.73 12.58
CA LEU A 3 -1.76 -9.53 11.78
C LEU A 3 -2.21 -10.80 12.50
N GLN A 4 -1.28 -11.52 13.13
CA GLN A 4 -1.56 -12.73 13.90
C GLN A 4 -2.60 -12.47 15.00
N LYS A 5 -2.43 -11.38 15.77
CA LYS A 5 -3.38 -11.00 16.83
C LYS A 5 -4.76 -10.65 16.27
N LEU A 6 -4.84 -10.03 15.10
CA LEU A 6 -6.12 -9.71 14.47
C LEU A 6 -6.84 -10.98 14.01
N LEU A 7 -6.11 -11.97 13.50
CA LEU A 7 -6.63 -13.29 13.13
C LEU A 7 -7.10 -14.06 14.37
N GLU A 8 -6.32 -14.08 15.45
CA GLU A 8 -6.69 -14.73 16.72
C GLU A 8 -7.95 -14.11 17.35
N LYS A 9 -8.13 -12.79 17.20
CA LYS A 9 -9.34 -12.10 17.65
C LYS A 9 -10.50 -12.22 16.65
N GLU A 10 -10.27 -12.84 15.50
CA GLU A 10 -11.21 -12.98 14.37
C GLU A 10 -11.71 -11.63 13.83
N LEU A 11 -10.92 -10.56 13.98
CA LEU A 11 -11.24 -9.24 13.44
C LEU A 11 -10.90 -9.14 11.94
N VAL A 12 -10.03 -10.02 11.44
CA VAL A 12 -9.71 -10.17 10.03
C VAL A 12 -9.75 -11.63 9.64
N SER A 13 -9.95 -11.91 8.35
CA SER A 13 -10.00 -13.25 7.77
C SER A 13 -9.30 -13.29 6.42
N ILE A 14 -8.98 -14.49 5.94
CA ILE A 14 -8.46 -14.69 4.58
C ILE A 14 -9.66 -14.65 3.61
N VAL A 15 -9.64 -13.70 2.68
CA VAL A 15 -10.70 -13.51 1.68
C VAL A 15 -10.35 -14.08 0.31
N GLY A 16 -9.11 -14.54 0.13
CA GLY A 16 -8.69 -15.19 -1.10
C GLY A 16 -7.19 -15.19 -1.30
N ARG A 17 -6.78 -15.33 -2.56
CA ARG A 17 -5.40 -15.22 -3.04
C ARG A 17 -5.40 -14.31 -4.25
N SER A 18 -4.38 -13.47 -4.38
CA SER A 18 -4.21 -12.70 -5.62
C SER A 18 -3.58 -13.55 -6.73
N ASP A 19 -3.73 -13.11 -7.97
CA ASP A 19 -3.22 -13.80 -9.17
C ASP A 19 -1.77 -13.42 -9.52
N GLY A 20 -1.15 -12.53 -8.74
CA GLY A 20 0.25 -12.14 -8.95
C GLY A 20 1.26 -13.25 -8.61
N PRO A 21 2.54 -13.05 -8.96
CA PRO A 21 3.61 -13.99 -8.62
C PRO A 21 3.62 -14.31 -7.12
N GLY A 22 3.73 -15.60 -6.78
CA GLY A 22 3.69 -16.09 -5.40
C GLY A 22 2.28 -16.21 -4.79
N ARG A 23 1.23 -15.77 -5.50
CA ARG A 23 -0.20 -15.91 -5.11
C ARG A 23 -0.47 -15.61 -3.63
N PRO A 24 -0.07 -14.43 -3.13
CA PRO A 24 -0.17 -14.09 -1.72
C PRO A 24 -1.62 -14.09 -1.24
N LEU A 25 -1.79 -14.38 0.06
CA LEU A 25 -3.09 -14.37 0.74
C LEU A 25 -3.63 -12.94 0.81
N LEU A 26 -4.91 -12.79 0.50
CA LEU A 26 -5.65 -11.55 0.70
C LEU A 26 -6.39 -11.62 2.02
N TYR A 27 -6.29 -10.55 2.81
CA TYR A 27 -6.97 -10.43 4.09
C TYR A 27 -8.04 -9.33 4.03
N GLY A 28 -9.15 -9.55 4.71
CA GLY A 28 -10.24 -8.59 4.83
C GLY A 28 -10.86 -8.60 6.22
N THR A 29 -11.67 -7.60 6.54
CA THR A 29 -12.42 -7.53 7.80
C THR A 29 -13.51 -8.59 7.86
N SER A 30 -13.80 -9.12 9.04
CA SER A 30 -14.85 -10.12 9.27
C SER A 30 -16.19 -9.47 9.67
N GLU A 31 -17.24 -10.27 9.83
CA GLU A 31 -18.49 -9.83 10.46
C GLU A 31 -18.27 -9.41 11.92
N LYS A 32 -17.44 -10.16 12.66
CA LYS A 32 -17.08 -9.83 14.05
C LYS A 32 -16.38 -8.48 14.18
N PHE A 33 -15.66 -8.02 13.15
CA PHE A 33 -15.17 -6.65 13.11
C PHE A 33 -16.32 -5.65 13.16
N MET A 34 -17.36 -5.85 12.36
CA MET A 34 -18.53 -4.96 12.33
C MET A 34 -19.20 -4.92 13.70
N ASP A 35 -19.43 -6.08 14.32
CA ASP A 35 -20.00 -6.18 15.66
C ASP A 35 -19.13 -5.50 16.72
N TYR A 36 -17.81 -5.74 16.68
CA TYR A 36 -16.85 -5.19 17.64
C TYR A 36 -16.79 -3.66 17.59
N PHE A 37 -16.92 -3.07 16.39
CA PHE A 37 -16.91 -1.62 16.19
C PHE A 37 -18.32 -1.00 16.15
N GLY A 38 -19.37 -1.80 16.31
CA GLY A 38 -20.76 -1.33 16.27
C GLY A 38 -21.21 -0.78 14.90
N LEU A 39 -20.61 -1.28 13.82
CA LEU A 39 -20.90 -0.87 12.45
C LEU A 39 -21.91 -1.82 11.81
N LYS A 40 -22.75 -1.31 10.89
CA LYS A 40 -23.64 -2.18 10.08
C LYS A 40 -22.95 -2.59 8.79
N SER A 41 -22.03 -1.76 8.31
CA SER A 41 -21.25 -2.03 7.10
C SER A 41 -19.94 -1.23 7.08
N LEU A 42 -19.02 -1.61 6.19
CA LEU A 42 -17.79 -0.86 5.93
C LEU A 42 -18.03 0.59 5.48
N ARG A 43 -19.22 0.92 4.98
CA ARG A 43 -19.57 2.29 4.56
C ARG A 43 -19.81 3.23 5.74
N ASP A 44 -20.02 2.68 6.92
CA ASP A 44 -20.25 3.43 8.16
C ASP A 44 -18.93 3.83 8.83
N LEU A 45 -17.79 3.45 8.25
CA LEU A 45 -16.47 3.87 8.73
C LEU A 45 -16.31 5.39 8.60
N PRO A 46 -15.72 6.07 9.61
CA PRO A 46 -15.35 7.46 9.49
C PRO A 46 -14.43 7.68 8.29
N LYS A 47 -14.61 8.79 7.56
CA LYS A 47 -13.70 9.10 6.45
C LYS A 47 -12.35 9.51 7.03
N PRO A 48 -11.24 9.29 6.30
CA PRO A 48 -9.92 9.75 6.74
C PRO A 48 -9.88 11.23 7.16
N LYS A 49 -10.64 12.10 6.48
CA LYS A 49 -10.74 13.53 6.78
C LYS A 49 -11.47 13.85 8.10
N ASP A 50 -12.23 12.90 8.64
CA ASP A 50 -13.00 13.07 9.87
C ASP A 50 -12.14 12.72 11.11
N PHE A 51 -10.99 12.07 10.92
CA PHE A 51 -10.03 11.86 11.99
C PHE A 51 -9.31 13.18 12.27
N LYS A 52 -9.59 13.74 13.44
CA LYS A 52 -8.73 14.80 14.00
C LYS A 52 -7.46 14.13 14.51
N GLU A 53 -6.32 14.74 14.24
CA GLU A 53 -5.10 14.38 14.96
C GLU A 53 -5.39 14.54 16.45
N PRO A 54 -5.04 13.55 17.28
CA PRO A 54 -5.19 13.71 18.71
C PRO A 54 -4.37 14.93 19.14
N ASP A 55 -5.00 15.89 19.84
CA ASP A 55 -4.37 17.11 20.37
C ASP A 55 -3.19 16.83 21.34
N SER A 56 -2.88 15.55 21.60
CA SER A 56 -1.85 15.08 22.52
C SER A 56 -0.82 14.21 21.80
N SER A 57 0.03 14.83 20.97
CA SER A 57 1.31 14.25 20.58
C SER A 57 2.38 14.66 21.60
N ILE A 58 2.87 13.73 22.42
CA ILE A 58 4.12 13.94 23.17
C ILE A 58 5.26 13.62 22.21
N GLY A 59 5.88 14.68 21.65
CA GLY A 59 7.01 14.59 20.71
C GLY A 59 6.73 15.31 19.39
N GLU A 60 7.77 15.96 18.84
CA GLU A 60 7.76 16.61 17.53
C GLU A 60 7.71 15.54 16.43
N GLN A 61 6.70 15.60 15.56
CA GLN A 61 6.65 14.71 14.39
C GLN A 61 7.74 15.17 13.41
N ALA A 62 8.75 14.33 13.18
CA ALA A 62 9.75 14.61 12.16
C ALA A 62 9.05 14.66 10.78
N PRO A 63 9.40 15.63 9.91
CA PRO A 63 8.80 15.72 8.58
C PRO A 63 8.97 14.40 7.84
N ILE A 64 7.85 13.80 7.41
CA ILE A 64 7.87 12.77 6.38
C ILE A 64 8.27 13.45 5.07
N GLU A 65 9.52 13.29 4.65
CA GLU A 65 9.96 13.69 3.31
C GLU A 65 9.24 12.81 2.28
N GLU A 66 8.20 13.37 1.67
CA GLU A 66 7.46 12.74 0.58
C GLU A 66 8.26 12.95 -0.72
N GLU A 67 9.22 12.05 -1.01
CA GLU A 67 9.83 11.97 -2.35
C GLU A 67 8.79 11.42 -3.34
N VAL A 68 7.99 12.32 -3.89
CA VAL A 68 7.17 12.08 -5.09
C VAL A 68 8.06 12.10 -6.34
N GLU A 69 8.67 10.97 -6.70
CA GLU A 69 9.19 10.81 -8.07
C GLU A 69 8.26 9.91 -8.90
N ALA A 70 7.40 10.57 -9.67
CA ALA A 70 6.58 9.97 -10.72
C ALA A 70 7.44 9.70 -12.00
N PRO A 71 6.93 8.91 -12.96
CA PRO A 71 7.67 7.85 -13.68
C PRO A 71 8.60 8.34 -14.80
N VAL A 72 9.82 7.81 -14.86
CA VAL A 72 10.64 7.88 -16.08
C VAL A 72 10.06 6.93 -17.13
N SER A 73 9.51 7.48 -18.22
CA SER A 73 9.09 6.69 -19.39
C SER A 73 10.31 6.05 -20.06
N PRO A 74 10.21 4.81 -20.58
CA PRO A 74 11.30 4.15 -21.25
C PRO A 74 11.38 4.62 -22.70
N ALA A 75 12.42 5.37 -23.05
CA ALA A 75 12.79 5.63 -24.44
C ALA A 75 14.20 5.07 -24.70
N THR A 76 14.27 3.83 -25.19
CA THR A 76 15.37 3.42 -26.07
C THR A 76 15.10 3.96 -27.47
N PRO A 77 16.11 4.52 -28.13
CA PRO A 77 16.55 3.94 -29.39
C PRO A 77 18.09 3.84 -29.40
N SER A 78 18.62 2.67 -29.68
CA SER A 78 18.92 2.18 -31.04
C SER A 78 20.37 2.45 -31.40
N ASP A 79 21.14 1.39 -31.24
CA ASP A 79 22.27 0.99 -32.05
C ASP A 79 22.38 1.72 -33.40
N ASN A 80 23.52 2.34 -33.67
CA ASN A 80 24.03 2.44 -35.03
C ASN A 80 25.56 2.56 -35.00
N ALA A 81 26.20 1.41 -35.12
CA ALA A 81 27.57 1.28 -35.60
C ALA A 81 27.82 2.21 -36.79
N LYS A 82 28.97 2.90 -36.77
CA LYS A 82 29.54 3.47 -37.98
C LYS A 82 31.05 3.29 -37.94
N ASP A 83 31.45 2.12 -38.38
CA ASP A 83 32.73 1.89 -39.01
C ASP A 83 32.80 2.80 -40.24
N HIS A 84 33.87 3.57 -40.38
CA HIS A 84 34.39 3.96 -41.68
C HIS A 84 35.83 4.45 -41.53
N ASP A 85 36.74 3.51 -41.73
CA ASP A 85 38.11 3.72 -42.17
C ASP A 85 38.15 4.59 -43.44
N ALA A 86 39.07 5.56 -43.48
CA ALA A 86 39.72 6.06 -44.68
C ALA A 86 40.88 7.00 -44.29
N GLU A 87 42.06 6.43 -44.05
CA GLU A 87 43.35 7.13 -44.13
C GLU A 87 44.25 6.32 -45.06
N GLY A 88 44.74 6.94 -46.15
CA GLY A 88 45.73 6.37 -47.08
C GLY A 88 45.24 6.09 -48.49
#